data_AF-A0A7C4C7G0-F1
#
_entry.id   AF-A0A7C4C7G0-F1
#
_cell.length_a   1.000
_cell.length_b   1.000
_cell.length_c   1.000
_cell.angle_alpha   90.00
_cell.angle_beta   90.00
_cell.angle_gamma   90.00
#
_symmetry.space_group_name_H-M   'P 1'
#
loop_
_entity.id
_entity.type
_entity.pdbx_description
1 polymer ?
#
loop_
_entity_poly.entity_id
_entity_poly.type
_entity_poly.pdbx_seq_one_letter_code
_entity_poly.pdbx_strand_id
1 'polypeptide(L)'
;MTGFVSAAAAGGISRPCGFEGRRSMRVIGGSFRGRALLGPDGLETRPITDRVKETLFNILGVRLGTLGAIPPVEVLDVFAGTGSLGIEAVSRGARRCVFIERNRRTLRALRANLTTLGLADSCAIVTDNAWAMRPPASAGGFGLIFVDPPYADAADTARVRDLLERLAAGLARDGLLVFRHEAHQDFPAGAVTGLRCADHRSYGRMRLLFYRRADAPEDAPGDDGGATTSTASEAAVPPDGGA
;
A
#
# COMPACT_ATOMS: atom_id res chain seq x y z
N MET A 1 -8.13 -53.95 -21.11
CA MET A 1 -7.73 -53.90 -19.68
C MET A 1 -6.54 -52.97 -19.54
N THR A 2 -6.77 -51.74 -19.09
CA THR A 2 -5.87 -50.92 -18.25
C THR A 2 -6.66 -49.68 -17.86
N GLY A 3 -7.09 -49.65 -16.60
CA GLY A 3 -8.04 -48.68 -16.06
C GLY A 3 -7.39 -47.36 -15.64
N PHE A 4 -8.12 -46.29 -15.86
CA PHE A 4 -7.98 -45.00 -15.17
C PHE A 4 -8.29 -45.19 -13.69
N VAL A 5 -7.42 -44.70 -12.80
CA VAL A 5 -7.71 -44.61 -11.36
C VAL A 5 -7.82 -43.14 -10.97
N SER A 6 -9.05 -42.80 -10.56
CA SER A 6 -9.46 -41.58 -9.88
C SER A 6 -8.77 -41.45 -8.53
N ALA A 7 -8.22 -40.28 -8.22
CA ALA A 7 -7.73 -39.95 -6.89
C ALA A 7 -8.82 -39.18 -6.13
N ALA A 8 -9.44 -39.88 -5.17
CA ALA A 8 -10.42 -39.35 -4.24
C ALA A 8 -9.79 -38.41 -3.20
N ALA A 9 -10.58 -37.43 -2.78
CA ALA A 9 -10.31 -36.56 -1.65
C ALA A 9 -10.45 -37.33 -0.32
N ALA A 10 -9.49 -37.11 0.59
CA ALA A 10 -9.65 -36.95 2.04
C ALA A 10 -8.30 -37.19 2.74
N GLY A 11 -7.75 -36.17 3.38
CA GLY A 11 -6.56 -36.29 4.21
C GLY A 11 -6.42 -35.06 5.08
N GLY A 12 -6.80 -35.20 6.36
CA GLY A 12 -6.83 -34.12 7.33
C GLY A 12 -5.49 -33.39 7.43
N ILE A 13 -5.56 -32.05 7.43
CA ILE A 13 -4.40 -31.19 7.63
C ILE A 13 -4.01 -31.30 9.11
N SER A 14 -3.07 -32.19 9.42
CA SER A 14 -2.41 -32.19 10.72
C SER A 14 -1.62 -30.89 10.86
N ARG A 15 -2.00 -30.08 11.85
CA ARG A 15 -1.28 -28.84 12.17
C ARG A 15 0.05 -29.23 12.81
N PRO A 16 1.21 -28.83 12.27
CA PRO A 16 2.46 -29.02 12.98
C PRO A 16 2.38 -28.26 14.32
N CYS A 17 2.58 -29.00 15.40
CA CYS A 17 2.62 -28.49 16.76
C CYS A 17 3.85 -27.59 16.89
N GLY A 18 3.65 -26.30 17.17
CA GLY A 18 4.72 -25.28 17.26
C GLY A 18 4.40 -23.90 16.67
N PHE A 19 3.15 -23.58 16.35
CA PHE A 19 2.76 -22.28 15.77
C PHE A 19 1.94 -21.44 16.76
N GLU A 20 2.58 -20.98 17.84
CA GLU A 20 2.05 -19.90 18.69
C GLU A 20 2.80 -18.61 18.38
N GLY A 21 2.28 -17.85 17.42
CA GLY A 21 2.88 -16.60 16.98
C GLY A 21 1.93 -15.71 16.17
N ARG A 22 1.17 -14.87 16.87
CA ARG A 22 0.46 -13.64 16.43
C ARG A 22 -0.44 -13.71 15.19
N ARG A 23 -1.75 -13.53 15.40
CA ARG A 23 -2.71 -13.07 14.38
C ARG A 23 -2.42 -11.60 13.93
N SER A 24 -1.36 -11.31 13.19
CA SER A 24 -0.97 -9.91 12.93
C SER A 24 -1.21 -9.36 11.51
N MET A 25 -1.44 -10.18 10.49
CA MET A 25 -1.72 -9.67 9.14
C MET A 25 -2.79 -10.50 8.42
N ARG A 26 -3.82 -9.83 7.89
CA ARG A 26 -4.87 -10.42 7.07
C ARG A 26 -5.36 -9.44 6.00
N VAL A 27 -6.12 -9.94 5.03
CA VAL A 27 -6.88 -9.11 4.10
C VAL A 27 -8.13 -8.56 4.81
N ILE A 28 -8.45 -7.28 4.64
CA ILE A 28 -9.47 -6.58 5.43
C ILE A 28 -10.80 -6.46 4.70
N GLY A 29 -10.78 -6.16 3.41
CA GLY A 29 -11.96 -5.97 2.57
C GLY A 29 -11.90 -6.79 1.28
N GLY A 30 -13.01 -6.78 0.54
CA GLY A 30 -13.10 -7.43 -0.76
C GLY A 30 -13.24 -8.95 -0.73
N SER A 31 -12.95 -9.60 -1.86
CA SER A 31 -13.18 -11.02 -2.12
C SER A 31 -12.36 -11.97 -1.24
N PHE A 32 -11.20 -11.53 -0.75
CA PHE A 32 -10.31 -12.31 0.13
C PHE A 32 -10.39 -11.88 1.60
N ARG A 33 -11.40 -11.09 1.99
CA ARG A 33 -11.58 -10.60 3.37
C ARG A 33 -11.43 -11.70 4.42
N GLY A 34 -10.67 -11.42 5.46
CA GLY A 34 -10.44 -12.32 6.59
C GLY A 34 -9.32 -13.35 6.38
N ARG A 35 -8.82 -13.52 5.15
CA ARG A 35 -7.73 -14.47 4.87
C ARG A 35 -6.42 -13.98 5.48
N ALA A 36 -5.77 -14.86 6.23
CA ALA A 36 -4.47 -14.58 6.84
C ALA A 36 -3.38 -14.46 5.77
N LEU A 37 -2.41 -13.59 6.03
CA LEU A 37 -1.21 -13.43 5.20
C LEU A 37 0.02 -13.79 6.04
N LEU A 38 0.98 -14.44 5.40
CA LEU A 38 2.32 -14.58 5.94
C LEU A 38 2.97 -13.19 6.01
N GLY A 39 3.46 -12.83 7.21
CA GLY A 39 4.18 -11.59 7.45
C GLY A 39 5.68 -11.71 7.13
N PRO A 40 6.43 -10.60 7.11
CA PRO A 40 7.87 -10.62 6.91
C PRO A 40 8.58 -11.31 8.09
N ASP A 41 9.68 -12.00 7.80
CA ASP A 41 10.54 -12.60 8.82
C ASP A 41 11.32 -11.49 9.55
N GLY A 42 10.86 -11.08 10.75
CA GLY A 42 11.57 -10.12 11.61
C GLY A 42 10.77 -8.87 11.99
N LEU A 43 11.41 -7.98 12.76
CA LEU A 43 10.82 -6.75 13.31
C LEU A 43 11.26 -5.47 12.58
N GLU A 44 12.06 -5.59 11.50
CA GLU A 44 12.71 -4.43 10.84
C GLU A 44 11.72 -3.43 10.24
N THR A 45 10.48 -3.86 9.97
CA THR A 45 9.40 -2.97 9.53
C THR A 45 8.14 -3.27 10.33
N ARG A 46 7.55 -2.24 10.96
CA ARG A 46 6.23 -2.37 11.60
C ARG A 46 5.18 -2.55 10.49
N PRO A 47 4.47 -3.70 10.43
CA PRO A 47 3.44 -3.89 9.41
C PRO A 47 2.33 -2.84 9.56
N ILE A 48 1.76 -2.40 8.43
CA ILE A 48 0.59 -1.54 8.42
C ILE A 48 -0.53 -2.19 9.24
N THR A 49 -1.12 -1.45 10.16
CA THR A 49 -2.21 -2.00 10.98
C THR A 49 -3.48 -2.15 10.15
N ASP A 50 -4.34 -3.10 10.52
CA ASP A 50 -5.64 -3.29 9.87
C ASP A 50 -6.45 -1.99 9.78
N ARG A 51 -6.46 -1.19 10.85
CA ARG A 51 -7.17 0.08 10.91
C ARG A 51 -6.62 1.08 9.90
N VAL A 52 -5.29 1.20 9.82
CA VAL A 52 -4.65 2.12 8.88
C VAL A 52 -4.86 1.66 7.44
N LYS A 53 -4.78 0.35 7.19
CA LYS A 53 -5.05 -0.22 5.87
C LYS A 53 -6.51 0.01 5.46
N GLU A 54 -7.47 -0.20 6.36
CA GLU A 54 -8.88 0.09 6.11
C GLU A 54 -9.11 1.57 5.76
N THR A 55 -8.54 2.49 6.55
CA THR A 55 -8.62 3.93 6.28
C THR A 55 -8.01 4.29 4.92
N LEU A 56 -6.83 3.76 4.59
CA LEU A 56 -6.19 3.97 3.30
C LEU A 56 -7.12 3.54 2.15
N PHE A 57 -7.66 2.33 2.19
CA PHE A 57 -8.51 1.84 1.11
C PHE A 57 -9.87 2.54 1.02
N ASN A 58 -10.39 3.07 2.13
CA ASN A 58 -11.58 3.91 2.09
C ASN A 58 -11.32 5.23 1.36
N ILE A 59 -10.18 5.88 1.61
CA ILE A 59 -9.76 7.09 0.88
C ILE A 59 -9.56 6.77 -0.61
N LEU A 60 -8.89 5.65 -0.92
CA LEU A 60 -8.67 5.22 -2.30
C LEU A 60 -9.97 4.99 -3.05
N GLY A 61 -10.96 4.35 -2.42
CA GLY A 61 -12.27 4.13 -3.04
C GLY A 61 -12.98 5.43 -3.40
N VAL A 62 -12.94 6.44 -2.52
CA VAL A 62 -13.48 7.78 -2.83
C VAL A 62 -12.72 8.42 -3.99
N ARG A 63 -11.38 8.43 -3.94
CA ARG A 63 -10.51 9.09 -4.93
C ARG A 63 -10.52 8.45 -6.31
N LEU A 64 -10.79 7.15 -6.38
CA LEU A 64 -10.86 6.37 -7.62
C LEU A 64 -12.30 6.22 -8.13
N GLY A 65 -13.29 6.85 -7.48
CA GLY A 65 -14.68 6.88 -7.93
C GLY A 65 -15.48 5.61 -7.63
N THR A 66 -14.98 4.73 -6.76
CA THR A 66 -15.63 3.46 -6.38
C THR A 66 -15.67 3.32 -4.86
N LEU A 67 -16.74 3.80 -4.21
CA LEU A 67 -16.87 3.79 -2.75
C LEU A 67 -16.62 2.39 -2.16
N GLY A 68 -15.60 2.27 -1.32
CA GLY A 68 -15.21 1.01 -0.65
C GLY A 68 -14.54 -0.04 -1.54
N ALA A 69 -14.37 0.22 -2.84
CA ALA A 69 -13.77 -0.69 -3.82
C ALA A 69 -12.63 0.00 -4.58
N ILE A 70 -11.96 -0.76 -5.45
CA ILE A 70 -10.97 -0.25 -6.40
C ILE A 70 -11.50 -0.54 -7.81
N PRO A 71 -11.48 0.42 -8.76
CA PRO A 71 -11.85 0.14 -10.14
C PRO A 71 -10.96 -0.96 -10.73
N PRO A 72 -11.35 -1.61 -11.84
CA PRO A 72 -10.59 -2.71 -12.45
C PRO A 72 -9.32 -2.22 -13.18
N VAL A 73 -8.40 -1.60 -12.44
CA VAL A 73 -7.13 -1.04 -12.90
C VAL A 73 -5.96 -1.96 -12.58
N GLU A 74 -4.81 -1.72 -13.21
CA GLU A 74 -3.55 -2.36 -12.81
C GLU A 74 -2.92 -1.60 -11.66
N VAL A 75 -2.39 -2.35 -10.71
CA VAL A 75 -1.71 -1.84 -9.53
C VAL A 75 -0.22 -2.17 -9.62
N LEU A 76 0.63 -1.23 -9.22
CA LEU A 76 2.05 -1.45 -9.01
C LEU A 76 2.38 -1.28 -7.53
N ASP A 77 2.92 -2.31 -6.89
CA ASP A 77 3.39 -2.28 -5.50
C ASP A 77 4.92 -2.30 -5.49
N VAL A 78 5.54 -1.11 -5.36
CA VAL A 78 6.98 -0.88 -5.61
C VAL A 78 7.86 -1.40 -4.48
N PHE A 79 7.31 -1.49 -3.27
CA PHE A 79 7.97 -2.08 -2.11
C PHE A 79 7.03 -3.13 -1.53
N ALA A 80 6.78 -4.16 -2.34
CA ALA A 80 5.68 -5.10 -2.11
C ALA A 80 5.73 -5.79 -0.74
N GLY A 81 6.93 -6.06 -0.23
CA GLY A 81 7.06 -6.86 0.98
C GLY A 81 6.37 -8.21 0.80
N THR A 82 5.55 -8.60 1.77
CA THR A 82 4.72 -9.82 1.67
C THR A 82 3.42 -9.64 0.89
N GLY A 83 3.23 -8.48 0.24
CA GLY A 83 2.14 -8.18 -0.68
C GLY A 83 0.90 -7.58 -0.02
N SER A 84 1.01 -7.03 1.20
CA SER A 84 -0.16 -6.62 2.00
C SER A 84 -1.04 -5.58 1.30
N LEU A 85 -0.45 -4.60 0.61
CA LEU A 85 -1.18 -3.54 -0.08
C LEU A 85 -1.69 -4.01 -1.44
N GLY A 86 -0.82 -4.56 -2.29
CA GLY A 86 -1.24 -5.06 -3.60
C GLY A 86 -2.31 -6.17 -3.54
N ILE A 87 -2.22 -7.11 -2.58
CA ILE A 87 -3.26 -8.14 -2.39
C ILE A 87 -4.58 -7.53 -1.94
N GLU A 88 -4.54 -6.54 -1.05
CA GLU A 88 -5.74 -5.84 -0.59
C GLU A 88 -6.41 -5.08 -1.75
N ALA A 89 -5.63 -4.48 -2.65
CA ALA A 89 -6.16 -3.82 -3.84
C ALA A 89 -6.86 -4.80 -4.78
N VAL A 90 -6.24 -5.96 -5.06
CA VAL A 90 -6.86 -7.02 -5.87
C VAL A 90 -8.12 -7.57 -5.20
N SER A 91 -8.08 -7.78 -3.89
CA SER A 91 -9.26 -8.19 -3.12
C SER A 91 -10.43 -7.23 -3.32
N ARG A 92 -10.16 -5.92 -3.38
CA ARG A 92 -11.16 -4.86 -3.53
C ARG A 92 -11.56 -4.53 -4.97
N GLY A 93 -11.10 -5.31 -5.95
CA GLY A 93 -11.57 -5.20 -7.35
C GLY A 93 -10.52 -4.75 -8.35
N ALA A 94 -9.28 -4.47 -7.94
CA ALA A 94 -8.22 -4.21 -8.90
C ALA A 94 -8.02 -5.41 -9.84
N ARG A 95 -7.76 -5.13 -11.13
CA ARG A 95 -7.67 -6.16 -12.18
C ARG A 95 -6.50 -7.10 -11.96
N ARG A 96 -5.34 -6.54 -11.60
CA ARG A 96 -4.11 -7.28 -11.26
C ARG A 96 -3.17 -6.38 -10.47
N CYS A 97 -2.21 -7.00 -9.79
CA CYS A 97 -1.09 -6.29 -9.17
C CYS A 97 0.26 -6.82 -9.68
N VAL A 98 1.17 -5.89 -9.95
CA VAL A 98 2.59 -6.16 -10.20
C VAL A 98 3.36 -5.80 -8.93
N PHE A 99 4.07 -6.77 -8.36
CA PHE A 99 4.81 -6.63 -7.11
C PHE A 99 6.31 -6.53 -7.40
N ILE A 100 6.98 -5.51 -6.86
CA ILE A 100 8.43 -5.36 -6.91
C ILE A 100 9.02 -5.73 -5.54
N GLU A 101 9.88 -6.74 -5.50
CA GLU A 101 10.57 -7.16 -4.27
C GLU A 101 11.88 -7.89 -4.63
N ARG A 102 12.96 -7.63 -3.88
CA ARG A 102 14.29 -8.25 -4.09
C ARG A 102 14.69 -9.22 -2.99
N ASN A 103 14.15 -9.06 -1.77
CA ASN A 103 14.54 -9.87 -0.62
C ASN A 103 14.03 -11.31 -0.81
N ARG A 104 14.97 -12.27 -0.85
CA ARG A 104 14.66 -13.68 -1.11
C ARG A 104 13.72 -14.31 -0.08
N ARG A 105 13.79 -13.92 1.19
CA ARG A 105 12.90 -14.45 2.25
C ARG A 105 11.50 -13.90 2.09
N THR A 106 11.40 -12.58 1.93
CA THR A 106 10.13 -11.88 1.68
C THR A 106 9.44 -12.37 0.40
N LEU A 107 10.19 -12.62 -0.67
CA LEU A 107 9.69 -13.20 -1.92
C LEU A 107 9.06 -14.57 -1.72
N ARG A 108 9.60 -15.41 -0.84
CA ARG A 108 9.00 -16.73 -0.53
C ARG A 108 7.64 -16.55 0.15
N ALA A 109 7.55 -15.65 1.12
CA ALA A 109 6.28 -15.34 1.79
C ALA A 109 5.25 -14.73 0.82
N LEU A 110 5.67 -13.78 -0.03
CA LEU A 110 4.82 -13.18 -1.07
C LEU A 110 4.27 -14.25 -2.02
N ARG A 111 5.13 -15.12 -2.57
CA ARG A 111 4.70 -16.21 -3.46
C ARG A 111 3.71 -17.15 -2.77
N ALA A 112 3.99 -17.55 -1.53
CA ALA A 112 3.10 -18.41 -0.77
C ALA A 112 1.73 -17.75 -0.50
N ASN A 113 1.70 -16.45 -0.20
CA ASN A 113 0.46 -15.67 -0.07
C ASN A 113 -0.34 -15.66 -1.38
N LEU A 114 0.29 -15.38 -2.51
CA LEU A 114 -0.38 -15.38 -3.82
C LEU A 114 -0.93 -16.76 -4.17
N THR A 115 -0.15 -17.83 -3.97
CA THR A 115 -0.59 -19.21 -4.23
C THR A 115 -1.78 -19.60 -3.33
N THR A 116 -1.74 -19.26 -2.04
CA THR A 116 -2.81 -19.58 -1.07
C THR A 116 -4.13 -18.89 -1.42
N LEU A 117 -4.05 -17.73 -2.07
CA LEU A 117 -5.20 -16.95 -2.51
C LEU A 117 -5.63 -17.23 -3.95
N GLY A 118 -4.93 -18.11 -4.68
CA GLY A 118 -5.23 -18.37 -6.09
C GLY A 118 -4.90 -17.18 -7.02
N LEU A 119 -3.97 -16.31 -6.60
CA LEU A 119 -3.56 -15.10 -7.33
C LEU A 119 -2.23 -15.26 -8.09
N ALA A 120 -1.64 -16.47 -8.08
CA ALA A 120 -0.33 -16.71 -8.67
C ALA A 120 -0.30 -16.46 -10.18
N ASP A 121 -1.39 -16.76 -10.90
CA ASP A 121 -1.48 -16.60 -12.35
C ASP A 121 -2.04 -15.23 -12.78
N SER A 122 -2.74 -14.53 -11.88
CA SER A 122 -3.37 -13.24 -12.17
C SER A 122 -2.52 -12.04 -11.77
N CYS A 123 -1.49 -12.25 -10.94
CA CYS A 123 -0.54 -11.23 -10.51
C CYS A 123 0.88 -11.55 -10.99
N ALA A 124 1.75 -10.53 -11.05
CA ALA A 124 3.14 -10.69 -11.44
C ALA A 124 4.09 -10.27 -10.32
N ILE A 125 5.21 -10.97 -10.17
CA ILE A 125 6.30 -10.58 -9.28
C ILE A 125 7.53 -10.27 -10.15
N VAL A 126 8.08 -9.06 -10.00
CA VAL A 126 9.35 -8.66 -10.58
C VAL A 126 10.39 -8.65 -9.48
N THR A 127 11.41 -9.51 -9.62
CA THR A 127 12.51 -9.57 -8.66
C THR A 127 13.57 -8.54 -9.01
N ASP A 128 13.42 -7.32 -8.50
CA ASP A 128 14.29 -6.19 -8.82
C ASP A 128 14.43 -5.19 -7.65
N ASN A 129 15.45 -4.34 -7.72
CA ASN A 129 15.66 -3.24 -6.80
C ASN A 129 14.70 -2.07 -7.11
N ALA A 130 13.69 -1.91 -6.26
CA ALA A 130 12.73 -0.82 -6.27
C ALA A 130 13.35 0.58 -6.50
N TRP A 131 14.55 0.83 -5.98
CA TRP A 131 15.20 2.13 -6.09
C TRP A 131 15.80 2.42 -7.47
N ALA A 132 16.14 1.39 -8.25
CA ALA A 132 16.82 1.52 -9.54
C ALA A 132 15.94 1.13 -10.74
N MET A 133 14.74 0.62 -10.48
CA MET A 133 13.82 0.15 -11.51
C MET A 133 13.19 1.30 -12.32
N ARG A 134 12.69 0.95 -13.51
CA ARG A 134 11.71 1.72 -14.28
C ARG A 134 10.38 0.97 -14.27
N PRO A 135 9.23 1.68 -14.22
CA PRO A 135 7.92 1.03 -14.15
C PRO A 135 7.78 -0.03 -15.26
N PRO A 136 7.34 -1.25 -14.93
CA PRO A 136 7.08 -2.27 -15.95
C PRO A 136 6.08 -1.77 -16.98
N ALA A 137 6.14 -2.31 -18.20
CA ALA A 137 5.20 -1.94 -19.24
C ALA A 137 3.75 -2.30 -18.82
N SER A 138 2.85 -1.32 -18.93
CA SER A 138 1.42 -1.48 -18.67
C SER A 138 0.63 -0.74 -19.75
N ALA A 139 -0.37 -1.40 -20.33
CA ALA A 139 -1.21 -0.80 -21.36
C ALA A 139 -2.11 0.27 -20.73
N GLY A 140 -1.82 1.55 -21.04
CA GLY A 140 -2.52 2.70 -20.45
C GLY A 140 -1.97 3.16 -19.09
N GLY A 141 -0.92 2.50 -18.58
CA GLY A 141 -0.31 2.80 -17.28
C GLY A 141 -1.05 2.18 -16.08
N PHE A 142 -0.42 2.27 -14.91
CA PHE A 142 -0.99 1.80 -13.65
C PHE A 142 -2.01 2.81 -13.13
N GLY A 143 -3.21 2.35 -12.81
CA GLY A 143 -4.24 3.20 -12.19
C GLY A 143 -3.96 3.48 -10.72
N LEU A 144 -3.14 2.63 -10.08
CA LEU A 144 -2.72 2.80 -8.69
C LEU A 144 -1.26 2.35 -8.52
N ILE A 145 -0.44 3.19 -7.90
CA ILE A 145 0.95 2.87 -7.56
C ILE A 145 1.15 3.05 -6.06
N PHE A 146 1.64 2.02 -5.36
CA PHE A 146 2.06 2.11 -3.96
C PHE A 146 3.57 2.25 -3.86
N VAL A 147 4.01 3.25 -3.11
CA VAL A 147 5.42 3.51 -2.79
C VAL A 147 5.54 3.54 -1.27
N ASP A 148 6.06 2.45 -0.71
CA ASP A 148 6.14 2.24 0.73
C ASP A 148 7.54 1.74 1.16
N PRO A 149 8.58 2.57 0.99
CA PRO A 149 9.94 2.17 1.33
C PRO A 149 10.12 1.96 2.83
N PRO A 150 11.12 1.14 3.23
CA PRO A 150 11.58 1.11 4.63
C PRO A 150 11.96 2.51 5.12
N TYR A 151 11.61 2.86 6.37
CA TYR A 151 11.76 4.23 6.89
C TYR A 151 13.19 4.79 6.86
N ALA A 152 14.20 3.94 7.07
CA ALA A 152 15.60 4.34 6.99
C ALA A 152 15.98 4.81 5.57
N ASP A 153 15.48 4.12 4.55
CA ASP A 153 15.73 4.49 3.15
C ASP A 153 14.90 5.72 2.74
N ALA A 154 13.71 5.90 3.32
CA ALA A 154 12.83 7.03 3.04
C ALA A 154 13.40 8.39 3.52
N ALA A 155 14.41 8.37 4.39
CA ALA A 155 15.08 9.58 4.87
C ALA A 155 15.90 10.29 3.76
N ASP A 156 16.32 9.57 2.72
CA ASP A 156 16.96 10.15 1.55
C ASP A 156 15.89 10.71 0.60
N THR A 157 15.48 11.95 0.85
CA THR A 157 14.42 12.62 0.10
C THR A 157 14.76 12.83 -1.38
N ALA A 158 16.05 12.94 -1.73
CA ALA A 158 16.49 13.06 -3.11
C ALA A 158 16.27 11.75 -3.87
N ARG A 159 16.66 10.62 -3.27
CA ARG A 159 16.44 9.29 -3.84
C ARG A 159 14.96 8.93 -3.95
N VAL A 160 14.15 9.30 -2.96
CA VAL A 160 12.69 9.15 -3.03
C VAL A 160 12.12 9.98 -4.18
N ARG A 161 12.50 11.26 -4.31
CA ARG A 161 12.03 12.12 -5.41
C ARG A 161 12.35 11.51 -6.76
N ASP A 162 13.60 11.11 -6.97
CA ASP A 162 14.07 10.49 -8.21
C ASP A 162 13.30 9.20 -8.57
N LEU A 163 12.94 8.39 -7.55
CA LEU A 163 12.05 7.25 -7.75
C LEU A 163 10.63 7.68 -8.16
N LEU A 164 10.04 8.66 -7.47
CA LEU A 164 8.68 9.14 -7.79
C LEU A 164 8.61 9.73 -9.21
N GLU A 165 9.62 10.48 -9.64
CA GLU A 165 9.72 11.04 -10.99
C GLU A 165 9.80 9.93 -12.05
N ARG A 166 10.58 8.86 -11.81
CA ARG A 166 10.58 7.68 -12.70
C ARG A 166 9.21 7.01 -12.78
N LEU A 167 8.51 6.89 -11.66
CA LEU A 167 7.20 6.24 -11.59
C LEU A 167 6.11 7.06 -12.27
N ALA A 168 6.26 8.38 -12.36
CA ALA A 168 5.33 9.25 -13.08
C ALA A 168 5.09 8.80 -14.53
N ALA A 169 6.13 8.27 -15.19
CA ALA A 169 6.04 7.74 -16.55
C ALA A 169 5.17 6.47 -16.68
N GLY A 170 5.01 5.72 -15.58
CA GLY A 170 4.17 4.51 -15.53
C GLY A 170 2.76 4.75 -15.02
N LEU A 171 2.45 5.95 -14.52
CA LEU A 171 1.14 6.29 -13.96
C LEU A 171 0.12 6.54 -15.09
N ALA A 172 -1.06 5.95 -14.98
CA ALA A 172 -2.17 6.23 -15.88
C ALA A 172 -2.61 7.71 -15.78
N ARG A 173 -3.28 8.22 -16.82
CA ARG A 173 -3.73 9.63 -16.88
C ARG A 173 -4.54 10.06 -15.65
N ASP A 174 -5.49 9.23 -15.24
CA ASP A 174 -6.35 9.46 -14.07
C ASP A 174 -5.90 8.61 -12.85
N GLY A 175 -4.69 8.06 -12.91
CA GLY A 175 -4.12 7.21 -11.89
C GLY A 175 -3.76 7.96 -10.61
N LEU A 176 -3.53 7.20 -9.54
CA LEU A 176 -3.12 7.70 -8.25
C LEU A 176 -1.83 7.01 -7.78
N LEU A 177 -0.84 7.79 -7.37
CA LEU A 177 0.35 7.27 -6.68
C LEU A 177 0.24 7.61 -5.20
N VAL A 178 0.41 6.61 -4.34
CA VAL A 178 0.40 6.74 -2.89
C VAL A 178 1.81 6.54 -2.38
N PHE A 179 2.37 7.58 -1.78
CA PHE A 179 3.66 7.50 -1.10
C PHE A 179 3.47 7.54 0.41
N ARG A 180 3.99 6.53 1.11
CA ARG A 180 3.98 6.43 2.57
C ARG A 180 5.37 6.73 3.14
N HIS A 181 5.43 7.60 4.14
CA HIS A 181 6.65 7.93 4.86
C HIS A 181 6.37 8.31 6.32
N GLU A 182 7.42 8.56 7.12
CA GLU A 182 7.22 9.04 8.49
C GLU A 182 6.92 10.56 8.52
N ALA A 183 5.95 10.98 9.32
CA ALA A 183 5.43 12.36 9.36
C ALA A 183 6.47 13.43 9.77
N HIS A 184 7.52 13.02 10.49
CA HIS A 184 8.62 13.90 10.89
C HIS A 184 9.67 14.12 9.78
N GLN A 185 9.58 13.38 8.67
CA GLN A 185 10.42 13.62 7.50
C GLN A 185 9.79 14.75 6.67
N ASP A 186 10.54 15.84 6.52
CA ASP A 186 10.16 16.94 5.62
C ASP A 186 10.38 16.52 4.17
N PHE A 187 9.33 15.94 3.57
CA PHE A 187 9.27 15.70 2.14
C PHE A 187 8.52 16.87 1.47
N PRO A 188 9.18 17.74 0.69
CA PRO A 188 8.52 18.86 0.06
C PRO A 188 7.61 18.35 -1.06
N ALA A 189 6.33 18.21 -0.76
CA ALA A 189 5.31 17.65 -1.65
C ALA A 189 5.16 18.37 -3.01
N GLY A 190 5.70 19.58 -3.14
CA GLY A 190 5.54 20.44 -4.31
C GLY A 190 6.56 20.29 -5.44
N ALA A 191 7.57 19.42 -5.35
CA ALA A 191 8.70 19.42 -6.29
C ALA A 191 9.03 18.03 -6.89
N VAL A 192 8.03 17.26 -7.31
CA VAL A 192 8.27 16.00 -8.02
C VAL A 192 7.89 16.17 -9.49
N THR A 193 8.87 16.14 -10.38
CA THR A 193 8.64 16.35 -11.82
C THR A 193 7.65 15.33 -12.37
N GLY A 194 6.63 15.81 -13.10
CA GLY A 194 5.58 14.97 -13.69
C GLY A 194 4.46 14.57 -12.73
N LEU A 195 4.55 14.93 -11.45
CA LEU A 195 3.53 14.65 -10.44
C LEU A 195 3.08 15.92 -9.72
N ARG A 196 1.79 15.97 -9.33
CA ARG A 196 1.21 17.00 -8.47
C ARG A 196 0.65 16.32 -7.22
N CYS A 197 1.02 16.82 -6.04
CA CYS A 197 0.42 16.35 -4.79
C CYS A 197 -1.04 16.83 -4.72
N ALA A 198 -1.97 15.88 -4.76
CA ALA A 198 -3.41 16.14 -4.71
C ALA A 198 -3.97 16.15 -3.27
N ASP A 199 -3.35 15.41 -2.35
CA ASP A 199 -3.76 15.33 -0.94
C ASP A 199 -2.62 14.80 -0.07
N HIS A 200 -2.69 15.07 1.23
CA HIS A 200 -1.87 14.43 2.22
C HIS A 200 -2.66 14.12 3.49
N ARG A 201 -2.39 12.96 4.12
CA ARG A 201 -3.05 12.54 5.36
C ARG A 201 -2.02 12.06 6.37
N SER A 202 -2.15 12.49 7.62
CA SER A 202 -1.25 12.10 8.71
C SER A 202 -2.00 11.25 9.73
N TYR A 203 -1.39 10.13 10.16
CA TYR A 203 -1.92 9.19 11.14
C TYR A 203 -0.83 8.83 12.14
N GLY A 204 -0.79 9.53 13.27
CA GLY A 204 0.30 9.41 14.23
C GLY A 204 1.65 9.71 13.56
N ARG A 205 2.57 8.74 13.55
CA ARG A 205 3.89 8.86 12.91
C ARG A 205 3.87 8.65 11.40
N MET A 206 2.77 8.20 10.80
CA MET A 206 2.70 7.88 9.37
C MET A 206 2.10 9.04 8.59
N ARG A 207 2.68 9.39 7.45
CA ARG A 207 2.11 10.33 6.48
C ARG A 207 1.93 9.63 5.13
N LEU A 208 0.79 9.90 4.50
CA LEU A 208 0.45 9.47 3.15
C LEU A 208 0.37 10.70 2.26
N LEU A 209 1.09 10.67 1.15
CA LEU A 209 1.02 11.65 0.08
C LEU A 209 0.37 11.01 -1.14
N PHE A 210 -0.63 11.69 -1.69
CA PHE A 210 -1.39 11.24 -2.84
C PHE A 210 -1.02 12.10 -4.04
N TYR A 211 -0.41 11.50 -5.05
CA TYR A 211 0.03 12.18 -6.26
C TYR A 211 -0.81 11.77 -7.46
N ARG A 212 -1.13 12.75 -8.30
CA ARG A 212 -1.62 12.54 -9.67
C ARG A 212 -0.57 12.99 -10.66
N ARG A 213 -0.72 12.64 -11.93
CA ARG A 213 0.10 13.25 -12.98
C ARG A 213 -0.12 14.76 -13.01
N ALA A 214 0.92 15.51 -13.32
CA ALA A 214 0.84 16.97 -13.41
C ALA A 214 -0.14 17.44 -14.50
N ASP A 215 -0.32 16.65 -15.57
CA ASP A 215 -1.25 16.90 -16.68
C ASP A 215 -2.66 16.30 -16.48
N ALA A 216 -2.92 15.70 -15.31
CA ALA A 216 -4.23 15.17 -14.99
C ALA A 216 -5.24 16.31 -14.70
N PRO A 217 -6.52 16.14 -15.08
CA PRO A 217 -7.57 17.09 -14.72
C PRO A 217 -7.63 17.29 -13.19
N GLU A 218 -7.98 18.49 -12.75
CA GLU A 218 -8.19 18.75 -11.33
C GLU A 218 -9.36 17.91 -10.81
N ASP A 219 -9.19 17.31 -9.63
CA ASP A 219 -10.30 16.68 -8.91
C ASP A 219 -11.33 17.78 -8.61
N ALA A 220 -12.63 17.50 -8.79
CA ALA A 220 -13.65 18.34 -8.19
C ALA A 220 -13.39 18.39 -6.67
N PRO A 221 -13.52 19.56 -6.01
CA PRO A 221 -13.22 19.70 -4.59
C PRO A 221 -14.07 18.69 -3.80
N GLY A 222 -13.40 17.67 -3.27
CA GLY A 222 -14.01 16.66 -2.43
C GLY A 222 -14.13 17.21 -1.02
N ASP A 223 -15.37 17.29 -0.53
CA ASP A 223 -15.76 17.75 0.81
C ASP A 223 -14.75 17.29 1.88
N ASP A 224 -13.89 18.23 2.23
CA ASP A 224 -12.88 18.12 3.24
C ASP A 224 -13.55 18.19 4.61
N GLY A 225 -14.08 17.04 5.02
CA GLY A 225 -14.41 16.72 6.41
C GLY A 225 -13.15 16.76 7.28
N GLY A 226 -12.64 17.96 7.50
CA GLY A 226 -11.51 18.28 8.35
C GLY A 226 -11.89 18.07 9.81
N ALA A 227 -11.52 16.92 10.38
CA ALA A 227 -11.38 16.79 11.81
C ALA A 227 -10.09 17.50 12.24
N THR A 228 -10.12 18.83 12.27
CA THR A 228 -9.12 19.64 12.97
C THR A 228 -9.51 19.65 14.45
N THR A 229 -9.10 18.64 15.22
CA THR A 229 -9.14 18.75 16.68
C THR A 229 -8.00 19.67 17.11
N SER A 230 -8.33 20.96 17.22
CA SER A 230 -7.56 21.97 17.92
C SER A 230 -7.43 21.60 19.40
N THR A 231 -6.26 21.15 19.82
CA THR A 231 -5.83 21.27 21.22
C THR A 231 -5.25 22.67 21.42
N ALA A 232 -6.06 23.55 22.02
CA ALA A 232 -5.55 24.73 22.70
C ALA A 232 -5.55 24.44 24.20
N SER A 233 -4.36 24.21 24.74
CA SER A 233 -4.04 24.32 26.15
C SER A 233 -2.91 25.33 26.23
N GLU A 234 -3.18 26.53 26.75
CA GLU A 234 -2.25 27.17 27.67
C GLU A 234 -2.90 28.32 28.47
N ALA A 235 -2.36 28.46 29.67
CA ALA A 235 -2.82 29.20 30.83
C ALA A 235 -2.95 30.72 30.69
N ALA A 236 -3.79 31.30 31.54
CA ALA A 236 -3.56 32.63 32.09
C ALA A 236 -3.87 32.62 33.60
N VAL A 237 -2.80 32.67 34.39
CA VAL A 237 -2.80 32.97 35.83
C VAL A 237 -2.89 34.49 35.97
N PRO A 238 -3.85 35.07 36.71
CA PRO A 238 -3.75 36.47 37.12
C PRO A 238 -2.86 36.60 38.37
N PRO A 239 -2.01 37.64 38.46
CA PRO A 239 -1.18 37.88 39.63
C PRO A 239 -1.99 38.47 40.79
N ASP A 240 -1.66 38.03 41.99
CA ASP A 240 -1.96 38.71 43.25
C ASP A 240 -1.33 40.10 43.30
N GLY A 241 -2.04 41.08 43.87
CA GLY A 241 -1.42 42.18 44.60
C GLY A 241 -1.95 43.59 44.34
N GLY A 242 -2.72 44.11 45.31
CA GLY A 242 -2.42 45.42 45.91
C GLY A 242 -3.32 46.61 45.54
N ALA A 243 -4.29 46.90 46.41
CA ALA A 243 -4.46 48.20 47.08
C ALA A 243 -5.34 48.00 48.33
#